data_AF-A0A0C3NVF6-F1
#
_entry.id   AF-A0A0C3NVF6-F1
#
_cell.length_a   1.000
_cell.length_b   1.000
_cell.length_c   1.000
_cell.angle_alpha   90.00
_cell.angle_beta   90.00
_cell.angle_gamma   90.00
#
_symmetry.space_group_name_H-M   'P 1'
#
loop_
_entity.id
_entity.type
_entity.pdbx_description
1 polymer ?
#
loop_
_entity_poly.entity_id
_entity_poly.type
_entity_poly.pdbx_seq_one_letter_code
_entity_poly.pdbx_strand_id
1 'polypeptide(L)'
;MRSFTLILALLLSQLLAFVPALARPRNAYRSPTPTLAGPAAELIAARQHHAPRALLDVCAYIGADVGLGIDLLGIDLKDLLDLQICLCLSALPLTLDANAQVKVLGDKYGMDLVNVVLRLLINTVPSSKHCTYPDNCTPSCEQTEPCGFHCKPPYVKQGNQCVCPAPYVSCNGQCLPPGTPCGSAVPKPPYYRRSLTNRGTEFRI
;
A
#
# COMPACT_ATOMS: atom_id res chain seq x y z
N MET A 1 -30.80 25.13 37.99
CA MET A 1 -30.89 23.86 37.23
C MET A 1 -32.26 23.69 36.54
N ARG A 2 -32.71 24.63 35.68
CA ARG A 2 -34.02 24.51 34.98
C ARG A 2 -34.07 25.05 33.53
N SER A 3 -32.94 25.48 32.95
CA SER A 3 -32.96 26.17 31.65
C SER A 3 -32.40 25.37 30.45
N PHE A 4 -31.96 24.12 30.66
CA PHE A 4 -31.30 23.34 29.59
C PHE A 4 -32.25 22.41 28.79
N THR A 5 -33.49 22.23 29.20
CA THR A 5 -34.44 21.32 28.53
C THR A 5 -35.12 21.91 27.30
N LEU A 6 -35.13 23.23 27.12
CA LEU A 6 -35.83 23.88 26.00
C LEU A 6 -35.04 23.92 24.69
N ILE A 7 -33.70 23.76 24.74
CA ILE A 7 -32.87 23.81 23.52
C ILE A 7 -32.90 22.47 22.76
N LEU A 8 -33.10 21.34 23.45
CA LEU A 8 -33.11 20.01 22.82
C LEU A 8 -34.33 19.78 21.91
N ALA A 9 -35.45 20.48 22.15
CA ALA A 9 -36.68 20.30 21.37
C ALA A 9 -36.65 21.02 20.00
N LEU A 10 -35.79 22.03 19.81
CA LEU A 10 -35.71 22.81 18.57
C LEU A 10 -34.80 22.16 17.50
N LEU A 11 -33.91 21.23 17.88
CA LEU A 11 -33.02 20.54 16.93
C LEU A 11 -33.67 19.30 16.27
N LEU A 12 -34.75 18.76 16.85
CA LEU A 12 -35.45 17.59 16.30
C LEU A 12 -36.40 17.91 15.13
N SER A 13 -36.73 19.19 14.89
CA SER A 13 -37.66 19.57 13.82
C SER A 13 -37.03 19.77 12.44
N GLN A 14 -35.70 19.79 12.31
CA GLN A 14 -35.03 19.99 11.01
C GLN A 14 -34.61 18.70 10.27
N LEU A 15 -34.90 17.52 10.84
CA LEU A 15 -34.51 16.23 10.24
C LEU A 15 -35.52 15.63 9.25
N LEU A 16 -36.63 16.31 8.95
CA LEU A 16 -37.71 15.75 8.11
C LEU A 16 -37.84 16.32 6.68
N ALA A 17 -36.93 17.18 6.23
CA ALA A 17 -37.16 17.92 4.98
C ALA A 17 -36.01 17.88 3.96
N PHE A 18 -35.29 16.77 3.77
CA PHE A 18 -34.48 16.60 2.54
C PHE A 18 -34.34 15.12 2.18
N VAL A 19 -35.38 14.58 1.52
CA VAL A 19 -35.27 13.35 0.72
C VAL A 19 -35.09 13.77 -0.74
N PRO A 20 -33.86 13.84 -1.28
CA PRO A 20 -33.69 13.92 -2.72
C PRO A 20 -34.00 12.55 -3.31
N ALA A 21 -35.11 12.46 -4.04
CA ALA A 21 -35.42 11.36 -4.93
C ALA A 21 -34.41 11.34 -6.09
N LEU A 22 -33.25 10.72 -5.88
CA LEU A 22 -32.35 10.38 -6.97
C LEU A 22 -32.89 9.13 -7.68
N ALA A 23 -33.69 9.39 -8.71
CA ALA A 23 -33.98 8.46 -9.78
C ALA A 23 -32.65 7.92 -10.32
N ARG A 24 -32.32 6.68 -9.94
CA ARG A 24 -31.17 5.95 -10.45
C ARG A 24 -31.47 5.59 -11.91
N PRO A 25 -30.78 6.12 -12.92
CA PRO A 25 -30.86 5.54 -14.24
C PRO A 25 -30.37 4.09 -14.10
N ARG A 26 -31.26 3.14 -14.41
CA ARG A 26 -30.84 1.78 -14.74
C ARG A 26 -30.02 1.89 -16.02
N ASN A 27 -28.73 2.21 -15.88
CA ASN A 27 -27.76 1.79 -16.87
C ASN A 27 -27.84 0.28 -16.88
N ALA A 28 -28.62 -0.24 -17.83
CA ALA A 28 -28.51 -1.60 -18.30
C ALA A 28 -27.05 -1.74 -18.73
N TYR A 29 -26.22 -2.19 -17.80
CA TYR A 29 -24.95 -2.81 -18.11
C TYR A 29 -25.36 -4.01 -18.96
N ARG A 30 -25.38 -3.79 -20.27
CA ARG A 30 -25.46 -4.84 -21.27
C ARG A 30 -24.16 -5.59 -21.08
N SER A 31 -24.15 -6.55 -20.16
CA SER A 31 -23.10 -7.54 -20.08
C SER A 31 -22.91 -8.03 -21.51
N PRO A 32 -21.71 -7.91 -22.08
CA PRO A 32 -21.42 -8.57 -23.33
C PRO A 32 -21.79 -10.02 -23.11
N THR A 33 -22.75 -10.52 -23.89
CA THR A 33 -23.01 -11.94 -24.02
C THR A 33 -21.65 -12.63 -24.07
N PRO A 34 -21.35 -13.63 -23.24
CA PRO A 34 -20.14 -14.41 -23.39
C PRO A 34 -20.28 -15.15 -24.73
N THR A 35 -19.87 -14.50 -25.82
CA THR A 35 -19.51 -15.19 -27.05
C THR A 35 -18.51 -16.23 -26.64
N LEU A 36 -18.86 -17.51 -26.88
CA LEU A 36 -18.00 -18.67 -26.70
C LEU A 36 -16.55 -18.32 -27.05
N ALA A 37 -15.80 -17.93 -26.04
CA ALA A 37 -14.39 -17.67 -26.17
C ALA A 37 -13.78 -19.07 -26.18
N GLY A 38 -13.50 -19.57 -27.39
CA GLY A 38 -12.86 -20.88 -27.55
C GLY A 38 -11.56 -20.98 -26.74
N PRO A 39 -11.02 -22.19 -26.55
CA PRO A 39 -9.85 -22.46 -25.69
C PRO A 39 -8.61 -21.60 -26.02
N ALA A 40 -8.54 -21.01 -27.22
CA ALA A 40 -7.50 -20.09 -27.62
C ALA A 40 -7.51 -18.74 -26.87
N ALA A 41 -8.68 -18.19 -26.53
CA ALA A 41 -8.77 -16.91 -25.82
C ALA A 41 -8.34 -17.06 -24.34
N GLU A 42 -8.68 -18.20 -23.73
CA GLU A 42 -8.23 -18.58 -22.39
C GLU A 42 -6.71 -18.82 -22.35
N LEU A 43 -6.14 -19.45 -23.39
CA LEU A 43 -4.69 -19.59 -23.58
C LEU A 43 -3.96 -18.24 -23.75
N ILE A 44 -4.59 -17.25 -24.38
CA ILE A 44 -4.01 -15.91 -24.54
C ILE A 44 -4.09 -15.15 -23.20
N ALA A 45 -5.21 -15.21 -22.48
CA ALA A 45 -5.36 -14.60 -21.16
C ALA A 45 -4.38 -15.21 -20.13
N ALA A 46 -4.18 -16.53 -20.17
CA ALA A 46 -3.18 -17.21 -19.33
C ALA A 46 -1.73 -16.80 -19.63
N ARG A 47 -1.46 -16.25 -20.83
CA ARG A 47 -0.16 -15.71 -21.22
C ARG A 47 0.00 -14.22 -20.94
N GLN A 48 -1.04 -13.54 -20.50
CA GLN A 48 -0.93 -12.14 -20.11
C GLN A 48 -0.19 -12.07 -18.78
N HIS A 49 1.05 -11.59 -18.83
CA HIS A 49 1.81 -11.29 -17.64
C HIS A 49 1.15 -10.11 -16.92
N HIS A 50 0.33 -10.42 -15.92
CA HIS A 50 -0.18 -9.43 -14.99
C HIS A 50 0.99 -9.00 -14.11
N ALA A 51 1.59 -7.86 -14.44
CA ALA A 51 2.50 -7.20 -13.51
C ALA A 51 1.74 -6.99 -12.19
N PRO A 52 2.29 -7.43 -11.05
CA PRO A 52 1.70 -7.15 -9.75
C PRO A 52 1.51 -5.63 -9.65
N ARG A 53 0.30 -5.20 -9.33
CA ARG A 53 0.04 -3.77 -9.15
C ARG A 53 0.70 -3.34 -7.84
N ALA A 54 1.24 -2.13 -7.84
CA ALA A 54 1.72 -1.49 -6.62
C ALA A 54 0.66 -1.65 -5.52
N LEU A 55 1.07 -2.19 -4.37
CA LEU A 55 0.17 -2.36 -3.24
C LEU A 55 -0.25 -0.97 -2.77
N LEU A 56 -1.50 -0.60 -2.99
CA LEU A 56 -2.07 0.63 -2.45
C LEU A 56 -2.55 0.32 -1.04
N ASP A 57 -1.98 1.01 -0.05
CA ASP A 57 -2.39 0.85 1.34
C ASP A 57 -2.65 2.21 1.97
N VAL A 58 -3.41 2.23 3.06
CA VAL A 58 -3.57 3.41 3.90
C VAL A 58 -2.92 3.10 5.24
N CYS A 59 -1.85 3.83 5.54
CA CYS A 59 -1.11 3.68 6.77
C CYS A 59 -1.18 4.95 7.60
N ALA A 60 -1.23 4.78 8.91
CA ALA A 60 -1.20 5.87 9.85
C ALA A 60 -0.39 5.48 11.09
N TYR A 61 0.32 6.46 11.62
CA TYR A 61 0.85 6.36 12.97
C TYR A 61 -0.22 6.81 13.96
N ILE A 62 -0.54 5.93 14.90
CA ILE A 62 -1.45 6.17 16.01
C ILE A 62 -0.57 6.44 17.24
N GLY A 63 -0.79 7.55 17.91
CA GLY A 63 -0.03 7.96 19.08
C GLY A 63 -0.80 8.93 19.97
N ALA A 64 -0.17 9.33 21.06
CA ALA A 64 -0.75 10.19 22.09
C ALA A 64 -1.09 11.63 21.62
N ASP A 65 -0.70 11.99 20.40
CA ASP A 65 -0.97 13.27 19.75
C ASP A 65 -2.23 13.26 18.86
N VAL A 66 -2.90 12.10 18.75
CA VAL A 66 -4.16 11.96 18.02
C VAL A 66 -5.29 12.59 18.83
N GLY A 67 -5.41 13.91 18.73
CA GLY A 67 -6.46 14.73 19.35
C GLY A 67 -7.84 14.55 18.69
N LEU A 68 -8.31 13.31 18.57
CA LEU A 68 -9.68 13.02 18.19
C LEU A 68 -10.57 13.38 19.39
N GLY A 69 -11.11 14.60 19.40
CA GLY A 69 -11.96 15.14 20.47
C GLY A 69 -13.33 14.47 20.59
N ILE A 70 -13.43 13.17 20.30
CA ILE A 70 -14.65 12.37 20.36
C ILE A 70 -14.34 11.01 20.97
N ASP A 71 -15.13 10.59 21.96
CA ASP A 71 -15.18 9.21 22.41
C ASP A 71 -15.61 8.34 21.22
N LEU A 72 -14.63 7.73 20.56
CA LEU A 72 -14.87 6.99 19.31
C LEU A 72 -15.57 5.67 19.66
N LEU A 73 -16.89 5.65 19.52
CA LEU A 73 -17.75 4.47 19.73
C LEU A 73 -17.70 3.87 21.15
N GLY A 74 -17.44 4.68 22.18
CA GLY A 74 -17.50 4.24 23.58
C GLY A 74 -16.23 3.57 24.11
N ILE A 75 -15.11 3.70 23.38
CA ILE A 75 -13.77 3.40 23.92
C ILE A 75 -13.18 4.67 24.49
N ASP A 76 -12.74 4.61 25.75
CA ASP A 76 -12.06 5.73 26.40
C ASP A 76 -10.79 6.10 25.61
N LEU A 77 -10.69 7.36 25.18
CA LEU A 77 -9.56 7.83 24.36
C LEU A 77 -8.21 7.56 25.04
N LYS A 78 -8.16 7.59 26.38
CA LYS A 78 -6.95 7.32 27.17
C LYS A 78 -6.35 5.94 26.90
N ASP A 79 -7.19 4.91 26.76
CA ASP A 79 -6.71 3.55 26.48
C ASP A 79 -6.12 3.43 25.07
N LEU A 80 -6.49 4.35 24.17
CA LEU A 80 -6.04 4.39 22.78
C LEU A 80 -4.81 5.29 22.57
N LEU A 81 -4.65 6.34 23.38
CA LEU A 81 -3.52 7.28 23.31
C LEU A 81 -2.19 6.64 23.72
N ASP A 82 -2.23 5.61 24.57
CA ASP A 82 -1.05 4.85 24.96
C ASP A 82 -0.57 3.89 23.85
N LEU A 83 -1.36 3.72 22.80
CA LEU A 83 -1.05 2.84 21.68
C LEU A 83 -0.12 3.56 20.68
N GLN A 84 1.19 3.44 20.88
CA GLN A 84 2.21 3.96 19.97
C GLN A 84 2.52 2.95 18.87
N ILE A 85 1.67 2.89 17.85
CA ILE A 85 1.78 1.89 16.80
C ILE A 85 1.48 2.47 15.43
N CYS A 86 2.28 2.06 14.46
CA CYS A 86 2.04 2.34 13.06
C CYS A 86 1.25 1.18 12.45
N LEU A 87 0.05 1.44 11.95
CA LEU A 87 -0.79 0.43 11.30
C LEU A 87 -1.12 0.82 9.86
N CYS A 88 -1.22 -0.22 9.04
CA CYS A 88 -1.75 -0.15 7.68
C CYS A 88 -3.01 -1.01 7.58
N LEU A 89 -3.96 -0.60 6.73
CA LEU A 89 -5.23 -1.32 6.56
C LEU A 89 -5.03 -2.76 6.11
N SER A 90 -4.03 -3.04 5.25
CA SER A 90 -3.77 -4.41 4.79
C SER A 90 -3.18 -5.32 5.87
N ALA A 91 -2.40 -4.77 6.80
CA ALA A 91 -1.73 -5.50 7.87
C ALA A 91 -2.58 -5.62 9.15
N LEU A 92 -3.67 -4.85 9.24
CA LEU A 92 -4.53 -4.75 10.41
C LEU A 92 -4.94 -6.11 11.02
N PRO A 93 -5.48 -7.10 10.28
CA PRO A 93 -5.88 -8.37 10.91
C PRO A 93 -4.69 -9.11 11.53
N LEU A 94 -3.50 -8.98 10.95
CA LEU A 94 -2.28 -9.59 11.49
C LEU A 94 -1.81 -8.87 12.76
N THR A 95 -1.95 -7.54 12.80
CA THR A 95 -1.57 -6.71 13.95
C THR A 95 -2.48 -6.94 15.16
N LEU A 96 -3.77 -7.18 14.91
CA LEU A 96 -4.74 -7.53 15.95
C LEU A 96 -4.31 -8.77 16.76
N ASP A 97 -3.72 -9.77 16.08
CA ASP A 97 -3.27 -11.01 16.71
C ASP A 97 -1.85 -10.89 17.31
N ALA A 98 -0.97 -10.13 16.67
CA ALA A 98 0.44 -10.04 17.06
C ALA A 98 0.71 -9.06 18.21
N ASN A 99 -0.15 -8.07 18.42
CA ASN A 99 0.11 -7.00 19.39
C ASN A 99 -0.64 -7.21 20.71
N ALA A 100 0.11 -7.34 21.81
CA ALA A 100 -0.44 -7.58 23.14
C ALA A 100 -1.36 -6.45 23.64
N GLN A 101 -1.07 -5.18 23.30
CA GLN A 101 -1.89 -4.03 23.72
C GLN A 101 -3.25 -4.02 23.02
N VAL A 102 -3.24 -4.32 21.72
CA VAL A 102 -4.46 -4.46 20.93
C VAL A 102 -5.32 -5.62 21.41
N LYS A 103 -4.67 -6.72 21.84
CA LYS A 103 -5.37 -7.85 22.44
C LYS A 103 -6.06 -7.48 23.76
N VAL A 104 -5.40 -6.72 24.64
CA VAL A 104 -6.00 -6.24 25.89
C VAL A 104 -7.23 -5.35 25.61
N LEU A 105 -7.14 -4.47 24.61
CA LEU A 105 -8.29 -3.67 24.15
C LEU A 105 -9.41 -4.58 23.62
N GLY A 106 -9.04 -5.61 22.85
CA GLY A 106 -9.94 -6.63 22.34
C GLY A 106 -10.68 -7.40 23.44
N ASP A 107 -9.98 -7.77 24.51
CA ASP A 107 -10.56 -8.48 25.66
C ASP A 107 -11.52 -7.58 26.46
N LYS A 108 -11.27 -6.26 26.50
CA LYS A 108 -12.09 -5.28 27.22
C LYS A 108 -13.34 -4.84 26.46
N TYR A 109 -13.22 -4.60 25.15
CA TYR A 109 -14.26 -3.97 24.33
C TYR A 109 -14.83 -4.87 23.22
N GLY A 110 -14.17 -5.99 22.93
CA GLY A 110 -14.48 -6.89 21.81
C GLY A 110 -13.65 -6.58 20.57
N MET A 111 -13.09 -7.63 19.94
CA MET A 111 -12.24 -7.51 18.75
C MET A 111 -12.95 -6.88 17.55
N ASP A 112 -14.27 -7.11 17.41
CA ASP A 112 -15.05 -6.52 16.32
C ASP A 112 -15.12 -5.00 16.44
N LEU A 113 -15.34 -4.49 17.65
CA LEU A 113 -15.38 -3.05 17.91
C LEU A 113 -14.00 -2.42 17.71
N VAL A 114 -12.94 -3.05 18.24
CA VAL A 114 -11.56 -2.58 18.08
C VAL A 114 -11.16 -2.53 16.60
N ASN A 115 -11.51 -3.53 15.80
CA ASN A 115 -11.23 -3.56 14.36
C ASN A 115 -11.94 -2.40 13.63
N VAL A 116 -13.23 -2.17 13.91
CA VAL A 116 -13.98 -1.05 13.30
C VAL A 116 -13.39 0.29 13.71
N VAL A 117 -13.08 0.48 15.00
CA VAL A 117 -12.48 1.69 15.55
C VAL A 117 -11.11 1.95 14.91
N LEU A 118 -10.22 0.96 14.87
CA LEU A 118 -8.88 1.10 14.25
C LEU A 118 -8.97 1.41 12.75
N ARG A 119 -9.87 0.75 12.02
CA ARG A 119 -10.11 1.07 10.60
C ARG A 119 -10.61 2.50 10.42
N LEU A 120 -11.57 2.93 11.23
CA LEU A 120 -12.08 4.30 11.18
C LEU A 120 -10.96 5.29 11.48
N LEU A 121 -10.18 5.02 12.53
CA LEU A 121 -9.09 5.87 12.98
C LEU A 121 -8.01 6.02 11.91
N ILE A 122 -7.57 4.92 11.28
CA ILE A 122 -6.61 4.98 10.16
C ILE A 122 -7.12 5.84 9.00
N ASN A 123 -8.44 5.90 8.78
CA ASN A 123 -9.02 6.73 7.70
C ASN A 123 -9.31 8.18 8.12
N THR A 124 -9.38 8.49 9.42
CA THR A 124 -9.75 9.83 9.92
C THR A 124 -8.58 10.62 10.48
N VAL A 125 -7.51 9.97 10.91
CA VAL A 125 -6.37 10.68 11.51
C VAL A 125 -5.64 11.53 10.48
N PRO A 126 -5.18 12.74 10.86
CA PRO A 126 -4.43 13.62 9.97
C PRO A 126 -3.05 13.04 9.62
N SER A 127 -2.53 12.10 10.41
CA SER A 127 -1.30 11.36 10.13
C SER A 127 -1.47 10.26 9.07
N SER A 128 -2.70 10.01 8.60
CA SER A 128 -2.99 8.99 7.59
C SER A 128 -2.41 9.38 6.23
N LYS A 129 -1.80 8.39 5.57
CA LYS A 129 -1.23 8.57 4.24
C LYS A 129 -1.60 7.39 3.35
N HIS A 130 -1.94 7.71 2.11
CA HIS A 130 -2.06 6.71 1.04
C HIS A 130 -0.65 6.34 0.58
N CYS A 131 -0.25 5.12 0.88
CA CYS A 131 1.05 4.58 0.55
C CYS A 131 0.98 3.84 -0.79
N THR A 132 1.95 4.13 -1.65
CA THR A 132 2.16 3.40 -2.90
C THR A 132 3.55 2.78 -2.85
N TYR A 133 3.60 1.46 -2.83
CA TYR A 133 4.85 0.73 -2.67
C TYR A 133 5.42 0.29 -4.02
N PRO A 134 6.74 0.45 -4.27
CA PRO A 134 7.36 -0.03 -5.48
C PRO A 134 7.45 -1.57 -5.49
N ASP A 135 7.69 -2.13 -6.66
CA ASP A 135 7.96 -3.57 -6.78
C ASP A 135 9.21 -3.97 -6.01
N ASN A 136 9.27 -5.24 -5.59
CA ASN A 136 10.41 -5.83 -4.88
C ASN A 136 10.77 -5.14 -3.55
N CYS A 137 9.79 -4.54 -2.88
CA CYS A 137 9.95 -4.03 -1.52
C CYS A 137 9.13 -4.83 -0.50
N THR A 138 9.44 -4.59 0.77
CA THR A 138 8.63 -4.95 1.93
C THR A 138 8.21 -3.64 2.60
N PRO A 139 6.90 -3.41 2.80
CA PRO A 139 6.44 -2.19 3.45
C PRO A 139 6.92 -2.15 4.91
N SER A 140 7.27 -0.97 5.40
CA SER A 140 7.59 -0.70 6.79
C SER A 140 6.83 0.53 7.26
N CYS A 141 6.14 0.42 8.39
CA CYS A 141 5.38 1.51 8.97
C CYS A 141 6.18 2.05 10.16
N GLU A 142 6.71 3.26 10.04
CA GLU A 142 7.45 3.94 11.11
C GLU A 142 6.73 5.21 11.55
N GLN A 143 7.01 5.68 12.76
CA GLN A 143 6.39 6.88 13.33
C GLN A 143 6.58 8.13 12.46
N THR A 144 7.79 8.31 11.92
CA THR A 144 8.15 9.46 11.07
C THR A 144 7.74 9.25 9.61
N GLU A 145 7.71 8.00 9.15
CA GLU A 145 7.43 7.61 7.78
C GLU A 145 6.43 6.43 7.74
N PRO A 146 5.10 6.69 7.80
CA PRO A 146 4.10 5.62 7.79
C PRO A 146 4.06 4.86 6.46
N CYS A 147 4.60 5.44 5.39
CA CYS A 147 4.74 4.81 4.07
C CYS A 147 6.18 4.34 3.78
N GLY A 148 6.95 4.02 4.82
CA GLY A 148 8.30 3.49 4.69
C GLY A 148 8.32 2.15 3.92
N PHE A 149 9.46 1.85 3.32
CA PHE A 149 9.67 0.54 2.69
C PHE A 149 11.15 0.18 2.66
N HIS A 150 11.41 -1.12 2.67
CA HIS A 150 12.74 -1.69 2.48
C HIS A 150 12.78 -2.51 1.20
N CYS A 151 13.83 -2.34 0.40
CA CYS A 151 14.02 -3.16 -0.79
C CYS A 151 14.46 -4.57 -0.40
N LYS A 152 13.86 -5.57 -1.02
CA LYS A 152 14.27 -6.97 -0.84
C LYS A 152 15.67 -7.13 -1.45
N PRO A 153 16.63 -7.77 -0.78
CA PRO A 153 17.92 -8.07 -1.41
C PRO A 153 17.72 -8.93 -2.67
N PRO A 154 18.46 -8.69 -3.77
CA PRO A 154 19.61 -7.79 -3.92
C PRO A 154 19.26 -6.37 -4.44
N TYR A 155 18.00 -5.94 -4.38
CA TYR A 155 17.59 -4.60 -4.82
C TYR A 155 18.03 -3.53 -3.84
N VAL A 156 18.30 -2.33 -4.35
CA VAL A 156 18.69 -1.16 -3.55
C VAL A 156 17.72 -0.01 -3.76
N LYS A 157 17.53 0.80 -2.70
CA LYS A 157 16.67 1.98 -2.74
C LYS A 157 17.36 3.07 -3.56
N GLN A 158 16.72 3.51 -4.63
CA GLN A 158 17.08 4.70 -5.39
C GLN A 158 15.85 5.60 -5.49
N GLY A 159 15.84 6.68 -4.70
CA GLY A 159 14.66 7.52 -4.53
C GLY A 159 13.48 6.71 -3.94
N ASN A 160 12.35 6.72 -4.64
CA ASN A 160 11.13 6.03 -4.24
C ASN A 160 10.95 4.66 -4.93
N GLN A 161 12.04 4.06 -5.42
CA GLN A 161 12.00 2.78 -6.14
C GLN A 161 13.10 1.83 -5.65
N CYS A 162 12.81 0.54 -5.77
CA CYS A 162 13.78 -0.53 -5.58
C CYS A 162 14.33 -0.96 -6.93
N VAL A 163 15.60 -0.67 -7.18
CA VAL A 163 16.24 -0.96 -8.46
C VAL A 163 17.28 -2.06 -8.30
N CYS A 164 17.52 -2.78 -9.39
CA CYS A 164 18.59 -3.76 -9.48
C CYS A 164 19.91 -3.02 -9.79
N PRO A 165 20.84 -2.89 -8.85
CA PRO A 165 22.05 -2.11 -9.07
C PRO A 165 23.04 -2.86 -9.97
N ALA A 166 23.83 -2.14 -10.76
CA ALA A 166 24.98 -2.74 -11.43
C ALA A 166 25.94 -3.35 -10.39
N PRO A 167 26.55 -4.53 -10.64
CA PRO A 167 26.59 -5.27 -11.91
C PRO A 167 25.44 -6.28 -12.11
N TYR A 168 24.45 -6.32 -11.22
CA TYR A 168 23.29 -7.20 -11.36
C TYR A 168 22.43 -6.80 -12.57
N VAL A 169 21.67 -7.76 -13.10
CA VAL A 169 20.81 -7.57 -14.26
C VAL A 169 19.37 -7.87 -13.87
N SER A 170 18.47 -6.92 -14.13
CA SER A 170 17.03 -7.14 -13.99
C SER A 170 16.55 -8.01 -15.15
N CYS A 171 16.01 -9.18 -14.85
CA CYS A 171 15.49 -10.16 -15.80
C CYS A 171 14.11 -10.64 -15.36
N ASN A 172 13.07 -10.40 -16.15
CA ASN A 172 11.69 -10.84 -15.85
C ASN A 172 11.23 -10.46 -14.43
N GLY A 173 11.57 -9.24 -13.98
CA GLY A 173 11.20 -8.76 -12.65
C GLY A 173 12.08 -9.27 -11.51
N GLN A 174 13.10 -10.09 -11.77
CA GLN A 174 14.08 -10.58 -10.79
C GLN A 174 15.46 -9.94 -11.00
N CYS A 175 16.16 -9.61 -9.92
CA CYS A 175 17.51 -9.07 -9.97
C CYS A 175 18.53 -10.21 -9.82
N LEU A 176 19.21 -10.54 -10.91
CA LEU A 176 20.08 -11.71 -11.01
C LEU A 176 21.56 -11.30 -11.01
N PRO A 177 22.46 -12.15 -10.46
CA PRO A 177 23.90 -11.92 -10.52
C PRO A 177 24.44 -11.76 -11.95
N PRO A 178 25.56 -11.04 -12.14
CA PRO A 178 26.19 -10.91 -13.44
C PRO A 178 26.56 -12.29 -14.03
N GLY A 179 26.41 -12.44 -15.34
CA GLY A 179 26.68 -13.69 -16.06
C GLY A 179 25.49 -14.66 -16.12
N THR A 180 24.41 -14.39 -15.39
CA THR A 180 23.17 -15.18 -15.51
C THR A 180 22.54 -14.93 -16.88
N PRO A 181 22.29 -15.97 -17.70
CA PRO A 181 21.67 -15.80 -19.00
C PRO A 181 20.22 -15.30 -18.80
N CYS A 182 19.95 -14.08 -19.24
CA CYS A 182 18.61 -13.53 -19.28
C CYS A 182 18.10 -13.59 -20.73
N GLY A 183 17.11 -14.44 -21.01
CA GLY A 183 16.49 -14.52 -22.34
C GLY A 183 15.84 -13.21 -22.81
N SER A 184 15.60 -12.29 -21.88
CA SER A 184 14.99 -10.97 -22.10
C SER A 184 16.03 -9.84 -22.23
N ALA A 185 17.32 -10.13 -22.09
CA ALA A 185 18.36 -9.14 -22.28
C ALA A 185 18.54 -8.88 -23.77
N VAL A 186 18.22 -7.65 -24.21
CA VAL A 186 18.64 -7.14 -25.51
C VAL A 186 20.15 -7.42 -25.64
N PRO A 187 20.61 -8.09 -26.71
CA PRO A 187 22.02 -8.39 -26.88
C PRO A 187 22.83 -7.11 -26.73
N LYS A 188 23.70 -7.06 -25.69
CA LYS A 188 24.67 -5.97 -25.60
C LYS A 188 25.63 -6.15 -26.78
N PRO A 189 25.85 -5.12 -27.62
CA PRO A 189 26.80 -5.22 -28.70
C PRO A 189 28.16 -5.63 -28.12
N PRO A 190 28.87 -6.58 -28.74
CA PRO A 190 30.17 -7.02 -28.25
C PRO A 190 31.07 -5.79 -28.14
N TYR A 191 31.60 -5.54 -26.94
CA TYR A 191 32.58 -4.50 -26.71
C TYR A 191 33.79 -4.84 -27.58
N TYR A 192 33.99 -4.09 -28.67
CA TYR A 192 35.14 -4.27 -29.54
C TYR A 192 36.38 -3.90 -28.72
N ARG A 193 37.01 -4.91 -28.12
CA ARG A 193 38.27 -4.80 -27.40
C ARG A 193 39.30 -4.40 -28.46
N ARG A 194 39.51 -3.09 -28.65
CA ARG A 194 40.62 -2.58 -29.47
C ARG A 194 41.90 -3.11 -28.84
N SER A 195 42.40 -4.20 -29.41
CA SER A 195 43.71 -4.73 -29.09
C SER A 195 44.72 -3.66 -29.48
N LEU A 196 45.31 -3.01 -28.47
CA LEU A 196 46.47 -2.16 -28.64
C LEU A 196 47.66 -3.03 -29.03
N THR A 197 47.75 -3.41 -30.31
CA THR A 197 48.99 -3.88 -30.92
C THR A 197 49.65 -2.72 -31.64
N ASN A 198 50.16 -1.74 -30.89
CA ASN A 198 51.26 -0.91 -31.39
C ASN A 198 52.56 -1.72 -31.18
N ARG A 199 52.84 -2.62 -32.13
CA ARG A 199 54.20 -3.15 -32.32
C ARG A 199 55.01 -2.07 -33.03
N GLY A 200 56.17 -1.77 -32.47
CA GLY A 200 57.05 -0.71 -32.92
C GLY A 200 57.56 -0.88 -34.35
N THR A 201 57.83 0.26 -34.96
CA THR A 201 58.78 0.40 -36.05
C THR A 201 59.83 1.40 -35.58
N GLU A 202 60.91 0.85 -35.05
CA GLU A 202 62.23 1.46 -34.99
C GLU A 202 62.67 1.75 -36.44
N PHE A 203 62.72 3.03 -36.83
CA PHE A 203 63.34 3.44 -38.09
C PHE A 203 64.60 4.24 -37.75
N ARG A 204 65.73 3.57 -37.92
CA ARG A 204 67.08 4.09 -37.84
C ARG A 204 67.45 4.62 -39.23
N ILE A 205 67.83 5.89 -39.32
CA ILE A 205 68.73 6.40 -40.37
C ILE A 205 69.75 7.29 -39.66
#